data_AF-A0A1H3PT80-F1
#
_entry.id   AF-A0A1H3PT80-F1
#
_cell.length_a   1.000
_cell.length_b   1.000
_cell.length_c   1.000
_cell.angle_alpha   90.00
_cell.angle_beta   90.00
_cell.angle_gamma   90.00
#
_symmetry.space_group_name_H-M   'P 1'
#
loop_
_entity.id
_entity.type
_entity.pdbx_description
1 polymer ?
#
loop_
_entity_poly.entity_id
_entity_poly.type
_entity_poly.pdbx_seq_one_letter_code
_entity_poly.pdbx_strand_id
1 'polypeptide(L)'
;MAVECEVYDCGIDAIGRCCNGANCEVSGGAAYCTSHGYGGQCRLCLDAWPRHQEEYRAAVDAARERLTRIAAALTDAGVTPVRYPSGRTRQRKVRVGLLRLETHWVSEPDPDAMRSGWLLGTYRWSKWVTDKYGEGGWHWDRDYPTYLNTDGTLAAEGLDGGDIRKVSLTGWDQRDVDFWNGLADTAAALAKRQGVQVTD
;
A
#
# COMPACT_ATOMS: atom_id res chain seq x y z
N MET A 1 -36.09 10.66 2.76
CA MET A 1 -36.52 10.38 1.38
C MET A 1 -36.02 8.99 1.04
N ALA A 2 -36.94 8.05 0.82
CA ALA A 2 -36.61 6.69 0.42
C ALA A 2 -36.11 6.74 -1.02
N VAL A 3 -34.89 6.26 -1.26
CA VAL A 3 -34.38 6.10 -2.63
C VAL A 3 -35.14 4.92 -3.20
N GLU A 4 -36.03 5.19 -4.14
CA GLU A 4 -36.70 4.19 -4.95
C GLU A 4 -35.61 3.33 -5.61
N CYS A 5 -35.43 2.11 -5.13
CA CYS A 5 -34.92 1.07 -6.00
C CYS A 5 -36.00 0.92 -7.08
N GLU A 6 -35.69 1.32 -8.30
CA GLU A 6 -36.41 0.83 -9.48
C GLU A 6 -36.15 -0.68 -9.53
N VAL A 7 -36.94 -1.44 -8.76
CA VAL A 7 -36.92 -2.90 -8.72
C VAL A 7 -37.54 -3.38 -10.02
N TYR A 8 -36.72 -3.57 -11.03
CA TYR A 8 -37.05 -4.39 -12.19
C TYR A 8 -37.15 -5.85 -11.74
N ASP A 9 -38.36 -6.34 -11.46
CA ASP A 9 -38.81 -7.75 -11.49
C ASP A 9 -37.91 -8.85 -10.87
N CYS A 10 -36.89 -8.50 -10.10
CA CYS A 10 -35.99 -9.46 -9.47
C CYS A 10 -36.52 -9.80 -8.09
N GLY A 11 -37.42 -10.78 -8.01
CA GLY A 11 -37.94 -11.25 -6.73
C GLY A 11 -36.86 -11.91 -5.86
N ILE A 12 -36.05 -11.15 -5.10
CA ILE A 12 -35.18 -11.65 -4.00
C ILE A 12 -34.98 -10.62 -2.84
N ASP A 13 -35.59 -10.95 -1.71
CA ASP A 13 -35.21 -11.02 -0.27
C ASP A 13 -34.02 -10.31 0.43
N ALA A 14 -33.13 -9.52 -0.18
CA ALA A 14 -32.13 -8.80 0.64
C ALA A 14 -31.62 -7.49 0.05
N ILE A 15 -31.90 -6.38 0.76
CA ILE A 15 -31.28 -5.07 0.55
C ILE A 15 -29.94 -5.05 1.28
N GLY A 16 -28.84 -5.02 0.52
CA GLY A 16 -27.53 -4.62 1.01
C GLY A 16 -27.36 -3.11 0.89
N ARG A 17 -26.56 -2.49 1.76
CA ARG A 17 -26.01 -1.14 1.53
C ARG A 17 -24.56 -1.30 1.11
N CYS A 18 -24.13 -0.53 0.11
CA CYS A 18 -22.74 -0.59 -0.33
C CYS A 18 -21.81 -0.28 0.85
N CYS A 19 -20.90 -1.20 1.15
CA CYS A 19 -19.94 -1.07 2.26
C CYS A 19 -18.88 0.01 2.01
N ASN A 20 -18.75 0.49 0.77
CA ASN A 20 -17.79 1.52 0.37
C ASN A 20 -18.33 2.93 0.64
N GLY A 21 -18.62 3.27 1.90
CA GLY A 21 -19.01 4.63 2.29
C GLY A 21 -17.98 5.71 1.89
N ALA A 22 -16.72 5.32 1.69
CA ALA A 22 -15.62 6.17 1.26
C ALA A 22 -15.59 6.47 -0.26
N ASN A 23 -16.06 5.53 -1.09
CA ASN A 23 -15.96 5.59 -2.56
C ASN A 23 -17.35 5.58 -3.23
N CYS A 24 -18.43 5.69 -2.46
CA CYS A 24 -19.78 5.82 -2.99
C CYS A 24 -20.12 7.31 -3.06
N GLU A 25 -20.47 7.78 -4.25
CA GLU A 25 -20.94 9.15 -4.48
C GLU A 25 -22.24 9.47 -3.71
N VAL A 26 -22.91 8.43 -3.19
CA VAL A 26 -24.10 8.55 -2.33
C VAL A 26 -23.68 8.51 -0.86
N SER A 27 -23.85 9.64 -0.17
CA SER A 27 -23.64 9.73 1.28
C SER A 27 -24.43 8.65 2.04
N GLY A 28 -23.73 7.80 2.80
CA GLY A 28 -24.34 6.67 3.53
C GLY A 28 -24.56 5.39 2.72
N GLY A 29 -24.03 5.34 1.49
CA GLY A 29 -24.05 4.18 0.60
C GLY A 29 -25.39 3.98 -0.12
N ALA A 30 -25.32 3.71 -1.42
CA ALA A 30 -26.49 3.33 -2.19
C ALA A 30 -27.02 1.94 -1.77
N ALA A 31 -28.35 1.80 -1.73
CA ALA A 31 -28.99 0.51 -1.59
C ALA A 31 -28.82 -0.31 -2.88
N TYR A 32 -28.59 -1.62 -2.76
CA TYR A 32 -28.51 -2.53 -3.89
C TYR A 32 -29.06 -3.91 -3.53
N CYS A 33 -29.60 -4.62 -4.51
CA CYS A 33 -29.95 -6.04 -4.38
C CYS A 33 -28.70 -6.91 -4.53
N THR A 34 -28.51 -7.91 -3.66
CA THR A 34 -27.30 -8.76 -3.65
C THR A 34 -27.05 -9.47 -4.99
N SER A 35 -28.10 -9.77 -5.76
CA SER A 35 -28.04 -10.32 -7.13
C SER A 35 -27.45 -9.37 -8.18
N HIS A 36 -27.46 -8.06 -7.91
CA HIS A 36 -26.93 -7.01 -8.77
C HIS A 36 -25.65 -6.37 -8.21
N GLY A 37 -25.18 -6.82 -7.04
CA GLY A 37 -23.92 -6.41 -6.47
C GLY A 37 -22.79 -7.34 -6.90
N TYR A 38 -21.73 -6.80 -7.51
CA TYR A 38 -20.48 -7.54 -7.71
C TYR A 38 -19.55 -7.25 -6.53
N GLY A 39 -19.23 -8.27 -5.73
CA GLY A 39 -18.32 -8.11 -4.58
C GLY A 39 -18.76 -7.10 -3.51
N GLY A 40 -20.06 -6.82 -3.36
CA GLY A 40 -20.58 -5.87 -2.37
C GLY A 40 -20.66 -4.40 -2.82
N GLN A 41 -20.47 -4.12 -4.12
CA GLN A 41 -20.51 -2.78 -4.70
C GLN A 41 -21.81 -2.54 -5.49
N CYS A 42 -22.36 -1.32 -5.39
CA CYS A 42 -23.51 -0.89 -6.21
C CYS A 42 -23.07 -0.46 -7.61
N ARG A 43 -24.02 -0.38 -8.57
CA ARG A 43 -23.72 -0.01 -9.96
C ARG A 43 -23.05 1.37 -10.11
N LEU A 44 -23.46 2.36 -9.32
CA LEU A 44 -22.82 3.69 -9.32
C LEU A 44 -21.35 3.61 -8.92
N CYS A 45 -21.01 2.81 -7.91
CA CYS A 45 -19.61 2.58 -7.52
C CYS A 45 -18.82 1.86 -8.63
N LEU A 46 -19.45 0.92 -9.35
CA LEU A 46 -18.83 0.22 -10.47
C LEU A 46 -18.60 1.14 -11.66
N ASP A 47 -19.53 2.05 -11.96
CA ASP A 47 -19.40 3.01 -13.06
C ASP A 47 -18.38 4.12 -12.74
N ALA A 48 -18.30 4.56 -11.48
CA ALA A 48 -17.30 5.52 -11.01
C ALA A 48 -15.90 4.89 -10.82
N TRP A 49 -15.81 3.55 -10.82
CA TRP A 49 -14.59 2.81 -10.51
C TRP A 49 -13.37 3.23 -11.35
N PRO A 50 -13.46 3.39 -12.70
CA PRO A 50 -12.30 3.80 -13.49
C PRO A 50 -11.78 5.18 -13.11
N ARG A 51 -12.69 6.14 -12.86
CA ARG A 51 -12.34 7.50 -12.43
C ARG A 51 -11.65 7.50 -11.07
N HIS A 52 -12.18 6.75 -10.10
CA HIS A 52 -11.53 6.62 -8.80
C HIS A 52 -10.16 5.95 -8.90
N GLN A 53 -9.95 5.03 -9.84
CA GLN A 53 -8.61 4.48 -10.10
C GLN A 53 -7.65 5.54 -10.64
N GLU A 54 -8.10 6.43 -11.53
CA GLU A 54 -7.29 7.52 -12.06
C GLU A 54 -6.96 8.56 -10.98
N GLU A 55 -7.96 9.02 -10.23
CA GLU A 55 -7.80 9.95 -9.11
C GLU A 55 -6.84 9.38 -8.06
N TYR A 56 -6.99 8.10 -7.71
CA TYR A 56 -6.08 7.41 -6.80
C TYR A 56 -4.65 7.37 -7.34
N ARG A 57 -4.46 6.99 -8.62
CA ARG A 57 -3.12 6.88 -9.21
C ARG A 57 -2.44 8.24 -9.23
N ALA A 58 -3.17 9.28 -9.63
CA ALA A 58 -2.69 10.65 -9.62
C ALA A 58 -2.27 11.10 -8.22
N ALA A 59 -3.06 10.77 -7.18
CA ALA A 59 -2.71 11.12 -5.80
C ALA A 59 -1.46 10.38 -5.30
N VAL A 60 -1.33 9.09 -5.58
CA VAL A 60 -0.13 8.31 -5.22
C VAL A 60 1.10 8.80 -5.98
N ASP A 61 0.97 9.12 -7.26
CA ASP A 61 2.07 9.62 -8.07
C ASP A 61 2.52 11.02 -7.62
N ALA A 62 1.60 11.91 -7.26
CA ALA A 62 1.92 13.20 -6.66
C ALA A 62 2.69 13.06 -5.33
N ALA A 63 2.29 12.12 -4.47
CA ALA A 63 3.00 11.84 -3.22
C ALA A 63 4.41 11.28 -3.48
N ARG A 64 4.58 10.43 -4.50
CA ARG A 64 5.90 9.92 -4.93
C ARG A 64 6.79 11.01 -5.48
N GLU A 65 6.27 11.88 -6.34
CA GLU A 65 7.02 13.03 -6.85
C GLU A 65 7.49 13.93 -5.70
N ARG A 66 6.63 14.16 -4.70
CA ARG A 66 6.99 14.92 -3.50
C ARG A 66 8.12 14.24 -2.72
N LEU A 67 8.08 12.92 -2.53
CA LEU A 67 9.17 12.16 -1.91
C LEU A 67 10.48 12.28 -2.71
N THR A 68 10.42 12.22 -4.04
CA THR A 68 11.58 12.45 -4.91
C THR A 68 12.17 13.85 -4.74
N ARG A 69 11.34 14.89 -4.70
CA ARG A 69 11.80 16.26 -4.42
C ARG A 69 12.47 16.38 -3.05
N ILE A 70 11.89 15.76 -2.01
CA ILE A 70 12.46 15.76 -0.66
C ILE A 70 13.83 15.06 -0.65
N ALA A 71 13.94 13.89 -1.28
CA ALA A 71 15.20 13.15 -1.36
C ALA A 71 16.30 13.93 -2.10
N ALA A 72 15.94 14.60 -3.20
CA ALA A 72 16.84 15.48 -3.92
C ALA A 72 17.32 16.64 -3.02
N ALA A 73 16.40 17.33 -2.34
CA ALA A 73 16.76 18.44 -1.45
C ALA A 73 17.65 18.01 -0.28
N LEU A 74 17.39 16.85 0.32
CA LEU A 74 18.25 16.27 1.37
C LEU A 74 19.65 15.94 0.84
N THR A 75 19.73 15.39 -0.39
CA THR A 75 21.01 15.08 -1.06
C THR A 75 21.79 16.34 -1.36
N ASP A 76 21.15 17.36 -1.94
CA ASP A 76 21.76 18.64 -2.30
C ASP A 76 22.26 19.41 -1.07
N ALA A 77 21.53 19.30 0.05
CA ALA A 77 21.94 19.86 1.33
C ALA A 77 23.04 19.05 2.05
N GLY A 78 23.48 17.92 1.48
CA GLY A 78 24.52 17.07 2.06
C GLY A 78 24.09 16.35 3.34
N VAL A 79 22.79 16.14 3.55
CA VAL A 79 22.29 15.40 4.72
C VAL A 79 22.66 13.92 4.57
N THR A 80 23.60 13.45 5.38
CA THR A 80 24.12 12.08 5.30
C THR A 80 23.02 11.03 5.50
N PRO A 81 22.74 10.16 4.50
CA PRO A 81 21.84 9.02 4.68
C PRO A 81 22.50 7.93 5.53
N VAL A 82 21.69 7.11 6.21
CA VAL A 82 22.17 5.93 6.92
C VAL A 82 22.21 4.73 5.98
N ARG A 83 23.17 3.83 6.20
CA ARG A 83 23.25 2.56 5.49
C ARG A 83 22.36 1.53 6.18
N TYR A 84 21.56 0.82 5.40
CA TYR A 84 20.70 -0.26 5.88
C TYR A 84 20.70 -1.43 4.89
N PRO A 85 20.53 -2.67 5.37
CA PRO A 85 20.49 -3.85 4.50
C PRO A 85 19.14 -3.95 3.76
N SER A 86 19.19 -4.14 2.45
CA SER A 86 18.00 -4.63 1.72
C SER A 86 17.75 -6.10 2.06
N GLY A 87 16.58 -6.64 1.71
CA GLY A 87 16.26 -8.03 1.99
C GLY A 87 16.55 -8.98 0.83
N ARG A 88 16.54 -10.28 1.13
CA ARG A 88 16.21 -11.35 0.16
C ARG A 88 15.03 -12.14 0.68
N THR A 89 14.04 -12.40 -0.17
CA THR A 89 12.94 -13.31 0.15
C THR A 89 13.34 -14.71 -0.26
N ARG A 90 13.41 -15.64 0.70
CA ARG A 90 13.74 -17.05 0.45
C ARG A 90 12.70 -18.00 1.03
N GLN A 91 12.52 -19.15 0.38
CA GLN A 91 11.76 -20.24 0.96
C GLN A 91 12.60 -20.93 2.04
N ARG A 92 12.06 -20.99 3.25
CA ARG A 92 12.62 -21.74 4.37
C ARG A 92 11.68 -22.87 4.73
N LYS A 93 12.21 -24.10 4.77
CA LYS A 93 11.48 -25.23 5.34
C LYS A 93 11.59 -25.15 6.86
N VAL A 94 10.46 -24.96 7.53
CA VAL A 94 10.35 -24.94 8.99
C VAL A 94 9.73 -26.26 9.43
N ARG A 95 10.37 -26.90 10.40
CA ARG A 95 9.83 -28.13 11.00
C ARG A 95 8.76 -27.75 12.00
N VAL A 96 7.54 -28.22 11.79
CA VAL A 96 6.39 -28.01 12.68
C VAL A 96 6.08 -29.36 13.34
N GLY A 97 6.60 -29.54 14.56
CA GLY A 97 6.53 -30.83 15.26
C GLY A 97 7.46 -31.91 14.68
N LEU A 98 7.17 -33.18 14.99
CA LEU A 98 8.06 -34.30 14.66
C LEU A 98 8.02 -34.72 13.18
N LEU A 99 6.86 -34.57 12.52
CA LEU A 99 6.58 -35.19 11.21
C LEU A 99 6.24 -34.21 10.08
N ARG A 100 6.09 -32.91 10.35
CA ARG A 100 5.65 -31.94 9.33
C ARG A 100 6.75 -30.93 9.00
N LEU A 101 7.00 -30.76 7.71
CA LEU A 101 7.80 -29.65 7.17
C LEU A 101 6.85 -28.73 6.42
N GLU A 102 6.82 -27.47 6.84
CA GLU A 102 6.08 -26.42 6.16
C GLU A 102 7.07 -25.51 5.43
N THR A 103 6.70 -25.06 4.24
CA THR A 103 7.51 -24.08 3.51
C THR A 103 6.98 -22.70 3.83
N HIS A 104 7.81 -21.91 4.50
CA HIS A 104 7.53 -20.53 4.84
C HIS A 104 8.39 -19.64 3.97
N TRP A 105 7.82 -18.60 3.40
CA TRP A 105 8.65 -17.53 2.84
C TRP A 105 9.20 -16.71 4.01
N VAL A 106 10.46 -16.29 3.93
CA VAL A 106 11.05 -15.40 4.93
C VAL A 106 11.82 -14.33 4.19
N SER A 107 11.61 -13.08 4.56
CA SER A 107 12.46 -11.97 4.11
C SER A 107 13.43 -11.66 5.24
N GLU A 108 14.72 -11.76 4.92
CA GLU A 108 15.80 -11.51 5.87
C GLU A 108 16.72 -10.45 5.28
N PRO A 109 17.31 -9.58 6.13
CA PRO A 109 18.37 -8.67 5.71
C PRO A 109 19.50 -9.41 4.99
N ASP A 110 19.87 -8.92 3.82
CA ASP A 110 21.05 -9.32 3.09
C ASP A 110 22.18 -8.30 3.38
N PRO A 111 23.16 -8.68 4.21
CA PRO A 111 24.23 -7.76 4.60
C PRO A 111 25.11 -7.34 3.41
N ASP A 112 25.08 -8.08 2.30
CA ASP A 112 25.86 -7.77 1.11
C ASP A 112 25.12 -6.77 0.18
N ALA A 113 23.80 -6.65 0.32
CA ALA A 113 22.97 -5.77 -0.48
C ALA A 113 22.57 -4.52 0.32
N MET A 114 23.55 -3.67 0.58
CA MET A 114 23.36 -2.42 1.34
C MET A 114 22.75 -1.31 0.48
N ARG A 115 21.81 -0.59 1.08
CA ARG A 115 21.22 0.64 0.54
C ARG A 115 21.48 1.82 1.47
N SER A 116 21.24 3.03 0.97
CA SER A 116 21.37 4.26 1.75
C SER A 116 20.07 5.05 1.68
N GLY A 117 19.61 5.52 2.82
CA GLY A 117 18.40 6.34 2.91
C GLY A 117 18.22 6.97 4.28
N TRP A 118 17.16 7.76 4.44
CA TRP A 118 16.80 8.37 5.71
C TRP A 118 15.60 7.65 6.33
N LEU A 119 15.76 7.24 7.58
CA LEU A 119 14.70 6.54 8.32
C LEU A 119 13.50 7.47 8.53
N LEU A 120 12.34 7.05 8.03
CA LEU A 120 11.06 7.75 8.25
C LEU A 120 10.33 7.21 9.49
N GLY A 121 10.60 5.96 9.87
CA GLY A 121 9.96 5.29 11.01
C GLY A 121 9.72 3.82 10.72
N THR A 122 8.91 3.18 11.56
CA THR A 122 8.51 1.79 11.39
C THR A 122 7.06 1.73 10.93
N TYR A 123 6.82 1.05 9.80
CA TYR A 123 5.50 0.96 9.19
C TYR A 123 5.15 -0.48 8.90
N ARG A 124 3.85 -0.79 9.00
CA ARG A 124 3.32 -2.11 8.68
C ARG A 124 3.20 -2.24 7.17
N TRP A 125 3.90 -3.22 6.60
CA TRP A 125 3.86 -3.53 5.17
C TRP A 125 3.26 -4.90 4.92
N SER A 126 2.43 -4.96 3.88
CA SER A 126 1.72 -6.14 3.43
C SER A 126 2.33 -6.64 2.12
N LYS A 127 2.98 -7.82 2.13
CA LYS A 127 3.49 -8.41 0.89
C LYS A 127 2.57 -9.54 0.44
N TRP A 128 2.09 -9.44 -0.79
CA TRP A 128 1.50 -10.58 -1.50
C TRP A 128 2.62 -11.38 -2.16
N VAL A 129 2.79 -12.62 -1.72
CA VAL A 129 3.69 -13.57 -2.38
C VAL A 129 2.84 -14.61 -3.08
N THR A 130 2.79 -14.53 -4.41
CA THR A 130 2.26 -15.62 -5.24
C THR A 130 3.25 -16.77 -5.20
N ASP A 131 2.74 -18.01 -5.12
CA ASP A 131 3.62 -19.16 -5.28
C ASP A 131 4.17 -19.25 -6.72
N LYS A 132 5.03 -20.24 -6.96
CA LYS A 132 5.66 -20.46 -8.29
C LYS A 132 4.67 -20.84 -9.40
N TYR A 133 3.41 -21.11 -9.06
CA TYR A 133 2.33 -21.45 -9.98
C TYR A 133 1.33 -20.29 -10.16
N GLY A 134 1.52 -19.18 -9.44
CA GLY A 134 0.59 -18.05 -9.46
C GLY A 134 -0.67 -18.26 -8.62
N GLU A 135 -0.75 -19.37 -7.88
CA GLU A 135 -1.91 -19.75 -7.07
C GLU A 135 -1.60 -19.61 -5.57
N GLY A 136 -2.58 -19.23 -4.75
CA GLY A 136 -2.39 -19.10 -3.30
C GLY A 136 -1.42 -17.99 -2.92
N GLY A 137 -1.88 -16.74 -3.00
CA GLY A 137 -1.15 -15.59 -2.47
C GLY A 137 -1.05 -15.67 -0.95
N TRP A 138 0.16 -15.76 -0.41
CA TRP A 138 0.39 -15.58 1.02
C TRP A 138 0.43 -14.08 1.30
N HIS A 139 -0.43 -13.65 2.21
CA HIS A 139 -0.42 -12.32 2.78
C HIS A 139 0.26 -12.39 4.14
N TRP A 140 1.38 -11.69 4.29
CA TRP A 140 1.83 -11.33 5.63
C TRP A 140 1.89 -9.84 5.77
N ASP A 141 1.61 -9.42 7.00
CA ASP A 141 1.89 -8.08 7.47
C ASP A 141 3.03 -8.14 8.46
N ARG A 142 4.00 -7.26 8.29
CA ARG A 142 5.04 -7.08 9.29
C ARG A 142 5.48 -5.63 9.33
N ASP A 143 5.87 -5.20 10.52
CA ASP A 143 6.42 -3.89 10.77
C ASP A 143 7.88 -3.85 10.33
N TYR A 144 8.22 -2.93 9.45
CA TYR A 144 9.57 -2.73 8.94
C TYR A 144 10.04 -1.29 9.14
N PRO A 145 11.30 -1.09 9.56
CA PRO A 145 11.98 0.20 9.40
C PRO A 145 11.90 0.61 7.93
N THR A 146 11.36 1.80 7.68
CA THR A 146 11.09 2.33 6.35
C THR A 146 11.94 3.56 6.09
N TYR A 147 12.59 3.57 4.94
CA TYR A 147 13.56 4.58 4.53
C TYR A 147 13.11 5.27 3.25
N LEU A 148 13.37 6.57 3.18
CA LEU A 148 13.44 7.31 1.92
C LEU A 148 14.84 7.17 1.34
N ASN A 149 14.96 6.58 0.15
CA ASN A 149 16.22 6.47 -0.55
C ASN A 149 16.64 7.79 -1.20
N THR A 150 17.91 7.87 -1.55
CA THR A 150 18.49 9.02 -2.25
C THR A 150 17.86 9.29 -3.62
N ASP A 151 17.24 8.30 -4.24
CA ASP A 151 16.52 8.42 -5.52
C ASP A 151 15.04 8.77 -5.36
N GLY A 152 14.56 9.00 -4.13
CA GLY A 152 13.14 9.27 -3.86
C GLY A 152 12.27 8.04 -3.67
N THR A 153 12.81 6.83 -3.88
CA THR A 153 12.04 5.60 -3.66
C THR A 153 11.94 5.29 -2.17
N LEU A 154 10.89 4.55 -1.78
CA LEU A 154 10.77 4.03 -0.43
C LEU A 154 11.25 2.60 -0.35
N ALA A 155 11.83 2.28 0.80
CA ALA A 155 12.34 0.96 1.13
C ALA A 155 11.98 0.53 2.53
N ALA A 156 11.63 -0.74 2.67
CA ALA A 156 11.54 -1.40 3.96
C ALA A 156 12.78 -2.27 4.15
N GLU A 157 13.47 -2.09 5.26
CA GLU A 157 14.68 -2.84 5.59
C GLU A 157 14.38 -4.34 5.68
N GLY A 158 15.23 -5.15 5.07
CA GLY A 158 15.03 -6.60 5.04
C GLY A 158 13.89 -7.10 4.14
N LEU A 159 13.21 -6.23 3.37
CA LEU A 159 12.33 -6.65 2.27
C LEU A 159 13.09 -6.79 0.95
N ASP A 160 12.77 -7.86 0.21
CA ASP A 160 13.38 -8.19 -1.08
C ASP A 160 13.15 -7.12 -2.14
N GLY A 161 14.23 -6.74 -2.82
CA GLY A 161 14.29 -5.62 -3.75
C GLY A 161 14.31 -4.24 -3.08
N GLY A 162 13.97 -4.15 -1.79
CA GLY A 162 13.92 -2.91 -1.01
C GLY A 162 13.05 -1.81 -1.64
N ASP A 163 12.28 -2.10 -2.69
CA ASP A 163 11.56 -1.11 -3.47
C ASP A 163 10.08 -1.45 -3.40
N ILE A 164 9.36 -0.57 -2.72
CA ILE A 164 7.99 -0.76 -2.30
C ILE A 164 7.00 -0.65 -3.47
N ARG A 165 7.47 -0.29 -4.68
CA ARG A 165 6.64 -0.25 -5.90
C ARG A 165 5.82 -1.52 -6.17
N LYS A 166 6.19 -2.67 -5.59
CA LYS A 166 5.50 -3.97 -5.73
C LYS A 166 4.71 -4.43 -4.49
N VAL A 167 4.71 -3.64 -3.42
CA VAL A 167 4.05 -3.98 -2.14
C VAL A 167 2.75 -3.19 -2.11
N SER A 168 1.64 -3.84 -2.49
CA SER A 168 0.33 -3.23 -2.27
C SER A 168 0.00 -3.34 -0.79
N LEU A 169 -0.25 -2.21 -0.14
CA LEU A 169 -1.23 -2.22 0.94
C LEU A 169 -2.53 -2.75 0.31
N THR A 170 -3.19 -3.65 1.00
CA THR A 170 -4.23 -4.54 0.46
C THR A 170 -5.29 -3.80 -0.37
N GLY A 171 -5.17 -3.84 -1.71
CA GLY A 171 -6.20 -3.47 -2.66
C GLY A 171 -6.75 -2.04 -2.55
N TRP A 172 -6.20 -1.10 -3.34
CA TRP A 172 -6.80 0.18 -3.78
C TRP A 172 -7.85 0.78 -2.82
N ASP A 173 -7.44 1.05 -1.59
CA ASP A 173 -8.30 1.72 -0.62
C ASP A 173 -7.68 3.06 -0.21
N GLN A 174 -8.50 4.02 0.22
CA GLN A 174 -8.07 5.36 0.63
C GLN A 174 -6.94 5.37 1.66
N ARG A 175 -6.82 4.31 2.49
CA ARG A 175 -5.71 4.08 3.42
C ARG A 175 -4.35 4.10 2.72
N ASP A 176 -4.27 3.75 1.44
CA ASP A 176 -3.01 3.80 0.68
C ASP A 176 -2.64 5.25 0.34
N VAL A 177 -3.59 6.08 -0.09
CA VAL A 177 -3.33 7.50 -0.43
C VAL A 177 -2.94 8.29 0.82
N ASP A 178 -3.71 8.14 1.90
CA ASP A 178 -3.41 8.79 3.18
C ASP A 178 -2.06 8.34 3.73
N PHE A 179 -1.73 7.06 3.55
CA PHE A 179 -0.43 6.52 3.93
C PHE A 179 0.72 7.10 3.10
N TRP A 180 0.59 7.16 1.77
CA TRP A 180 1.61 7.79 0.89
C TRP A 180 1.81 9.27 1.24
N ASN A 181 0.72 10.00 1.47
CA ASN A 181 0.79 11.39 1.90
C ASN A 181 1.41 11.52 3.30
N GLY A 182 1.05 10.66 4.24
CA GLY A 182 1.64 10.64 5.59
C GLY A 182 3.15 10.34 5.58
N LEU A 183 3.61 9.49 4.66
CA LEU A 183 5.04 9.25 4.45
C LEU A 183 5.74 10.48 3.85
N ALA A 184 5.12 11.13 2.87
CA ALA A 184 5.65 12.38 2.30
C ALA A 184 5.72 13.49 3.36
N ASP A 185 4.71 13.62 4.23
CA ASP A 185 4.71 14.57 5.34
C ASP A 185 5.78 14.25 6.37
N THR A 186 5.99 12.97 6.68
CA THR A 186 7.05 12.52 7.59
C THR A 186 8.43 12.83 7.02
N ALA A 187 8.63 12.63 5.71
CA ALA A 187 9.85 12.98 5.02
C ALA A 187 10.07 14.50 4.97
N ALA A 188 9.03 15.29 4.75
CA ALA A 188 9.09 16.75 4.79
C ALA A 188 9.43 17.25 6.21
N ALA A 189 8.85 16.64 7.25
CA ALA A 189 9.16 16.94 8.64
C ALA A 189 10.62 16.58 8.98
N LEU A 190 11.14 15.47 8.44
CA LEU A 190 12.55 15.12 8.53
C LEU A 190 13.43 16.20 7.89
N ALA A 191 13.16 16.58 6.64
CA ALA A 191 13.92 17.62 5.93
C ALA A 191 13.94 18.95 6.71
N LYS A 192 12.78 19.36 7.24
CA LYS A 192 12.66 20.55 8.08
C LYS A 192 13.52 20.47 9.35
N ARG A 193 13.55 19.31 10.03
CA ARG A 193 14.43 19.10 11.21
C ARG A 193 15.92 19.20 10.87
N GLN A 194 16.29 18.89 9.63
CA GLN A 194 17.66 19.01 9.12
C GLN A 194 17.97 20.42 8.57
N GLY A 195 17.03 21.37 8.65
CA GLY A 195 17.20 22.72 8.13
C GLY A 195 17.10 22.82 6.59
N VAL A 196 16.57 21.79 5.93
CA VAL A 196 16.40 21.75 4.47
C VAL A 196 15.04 22.31 4.10
N GLN A 197 15.02 23.30 3.20
CA GLN A 197 13.78 23.78 2.59
C GLN A 197 13.43 22.91 1.37
N VAL A 198 12.21 22.41 1.35
CA VAL A 198 11.64 21.69 0.22
C VAL A 198 10.57 22.60 -0.38
N THR A 199 10.74 22.99 -1.64
CA THR A 199 9.71 23.72 -2.37
C THR A 199 8.65 22.75 -2.87
N ASP A 200 7.38 23.09 -2.62
CA ASP A 200 6.23 22.33 -3.11
C ASP A 200 6.13 22.38 -4.64
#